data_AF-A0A327SF95-F1
#
_entry.id   AF-A0A327SF95-F1
#
_cell.length_a   1.000
_cell.length_b   1.000
_cell.length_c   1.000
_cell.angle_alpha   90.00
_cell.angle_beta   90.00
_cell.angle_gamma   90.00
#
_symmetry.space_group_name_H-M   'P 1'
#
loop_
_entity.id
_entity.type
_entity.pdbx_description
1 polymer ?
#
loop_
_entity_poly.entity_id
_entity_poly.type
_entity_poly.pdbx_seq_one_letter_code
_entity_poly.pdbx_strand_id
1 'polypeptide(L)'
;MNTFLKYLSIAVVFMCFACSNDDIDIIEYPQPTVDFSNDAIEGNSQLVSFTNLSKNATSFQWDFGDGSENSYEKHPSHLYNPGGVYMVTLTGFNGDKETVVSKEIMVAGIPVANFSYTTDVTVLYQLNFENLSQNADSFQWDFGDGAGTSTVENPTYAYATAGTYTVTLVVQGAGGTDSTSMDVTITAPQPNYDALYIVGDASPSGWNIGSPQAFTQSDTDAFEFTYQATLTPGEFKISTFQGDWCDGDWLNPPNNGDDLSGNGFITTSGCEGPDNKWKVTSGNEGTYVITVNLSAETIVFELQ
;
A
#
# COMPACT_ATOMS: atom_id res chain seq x y z
N MET A 1 48.74 -11.05 -25.14
CA MET A 1 50.18 -11.32 -24.94
C MET A 1 50.92 -10.03 -25.25
N ASN A 2 50.98 -9.11 -24.29
CA ASN A 2 51.64 -7.81 -24.45
C ASN A 2 52.72 -7.73 -23.39
N THR A 3 53.96 -7.86 -23.84
CA THR A 3 55.13 -8.06 -23.00
C THR A 3 55.58 -6.71 -22.43
N PHE A 4 55.67 -6.65 -21.11
CA PHE A 4 56.27 -5.58 -20.32
C PHE A 4 57.57 -5.07 -20.96
N LEU A 5 57.57 -3.82 -21.41
CA LEU A 5 58.79 -3.07 -21.68
C LEU A 5 59.35 -2.62 -20.32
N LYS A 6 60.37 -3.33 -19.86
CA LYS A 6 61.23 -2.90 -18.74
C LYS A 6 61.81 -1.51 -19.08
N TYR A 7 61.60 -0.54 -18.19
CA TYR A 7 62.31 0.73 -18.23
C TYR A 7 63.82 0.46 -18.14
N LEU A 8 64.50 0.74 -19.25
CA LEU A 8 65.94 0.83 -19.33
C LEU A 8 66.30 2.26 -18.94
N SER A 9 66.87 2.45 -17.75
CA SER A 9 67.38 3.73 -17.30
C SER A 9 68.39 4.26 -18.33
N ILE A 10 68.06 5.39 -18.96
CA ILE A 10 68.95 6.10 -19.88
C ILE A 10 70.07 6.73 -19.06
N ALA A 11 71.23 6.08 -19.04
CA ALA A 11 72.49 6.73 -18.70
C ALA A 11 73.02 7.41 -19.97
N VAL A 12 73.03 8.75 -19.98
CA VAL A 12 73.69 9.54 -21.01
C VAL A 12 75.20 9.30 -20.87
N VAL A 13 75.77 8.47 -21.75
CA VAL A 13 77.21 8.28 -21.86
C VAL A 13 77.80 9.48 -22.59
N PHE A 14 78.21 10.50 -21.83
CA PHE A 14 79.12 11.53 -22.31
C PHE A 14 80.55 11.02 -22.10
N MET A 15 81.32 10.86 -23.18
CA MET A 15 82.75 10.55 -23.08
C MET A 15 83.47 11.74 -22.42
N CYS A 16 83.77 11.62 -21.13
CA CYS A 16 84.70 12.50 -20.43
C CYS A 16 85.83 11.65 -19.84
N PHE A 17 86.94 11.54 -20.57
CA PHE A 17 88.21 11.01 -20.03
C PHE A 17 88.82 12.08 -19.11
N ALA A 18 88.27 12.26 -17.90
CA ALA A 18 88.87 12.86 -16.69
C ALA A 18 87.84 13.51 -15.72
N CYS A 19 86.64 12.95 -15.55
CA CYS A 19 85.82 13.29 -14.38
C CYS A 19 86.02 12.26 -13.27
N SER A 20 86.20 12.75 -12.05
CA SER A 20 86.16 11.97 -10.80
C SER A 20 84.89 11.12 -10.76
N ASN A 21 84.96 9.99 -10.06
CA ASN A 21 83.77 9.20 -9.72
C ASN A 21 82.81 10.09 -8.90
N ASP A 22 81.95 10.83 -9.59
CA ASP A 22 80.74 11.37 -9.00
C ASP A 22 79.78 10.19 -8.90
N ASP A 23 79.61 9.70 -7.68
CA ASP A 23 78.64 8.66 -7.34
C ASP A 23 77.27 9.06 -7.90
N ILE A 24 76.76 8.27 -8.83
CA ILE A 24 75.36 8.34 -9.25
C ILE A 24 74.55 7.82 -8.06
N ASP A 25 73.95 8.75 -7.31
CA ASP A 25 73.05 8.41 -6.22
C ASP A 25 71.74 7.86 -6.83
N ILE A 26 71.62 6.53 -6.87
CA ILE A 26 70.37 5.88 -7.28
C ILE A 26 69.38 6.07 -6.13
N ILE A 27 68.47 7.03 -6.29
CA ILE A 27 67.38 7.24 -5.34
C ILE A 27 66.47 6.01 -5.41
N GLU A 28 66.66 5.08 -4.48
CA GLU A 28 65.77 3.94 -4.33
C GLU A 28 64.53 4.38 -3.54
N TYR A 29 63.40 4.49 -4.23
CA TYR A 29 62.12 4.75 -3.58
C TYR A 29 61.69 3.53 -2.76
N PRO A 30 61.29 3.64 -1.48
CA PRO A 30 60.75 2.50 -0.75
C PRO A 30 59.40 2.04 -1.33
N GLN A 31 59.12 0.74 -1.26
CA GLN A 31 57.81 0.19 -1.66
C GLN A 31 56.70 0.83 -0.79
N PRO A 32 55.61 1.36 -1.38
CA PRO A 32 54.51 1.91 -0.60
C PRO A 32 53.79 0.79 0.14
N THR A 33 53.40 1.04 1.40
CA THR A 33 52.38 0.23 2.10
C THR A 33 51.06 0.94 1.91
N VAL A 34 50.08 0.26 1.31
CA VAL A 34 48.79 0.88 1.00
C VAL A 34 47.72 0.31 1.92
N ASP A 35 46.91 1.20 2.47
CA ASP A 35 45.75 0.84 3.27
C ASP A 35 44.79 2.03 3.31
N PHE A 36 43.52 1.76 3.62
CA PHE A 36 42.50 2.79 3.81
C PHE A 36 41.41 2.34 4.78
N SER A 37 40.73 3.30 5.38
CA SER A 37 39.45 3.11 6.05
C SER A 37 38.36 3.95 5.37
N ASN A 38 37.11 3.68 5.70
CA ASN A 38 35.97 4.45 5.24
C ASN A 38 34.99 4.67 6.40
N ASP A 39 34.09 5.64 6.25
CA ASP A 39 33.01 5.94 7.19
C ASP A 39 31.67 5.31 6.77
N ALA A 40 31.68 4.32 5.86
CA ALA A 40 30.50 3.53 5.53
C ALA A 40 30.15 2.66 6.75
N ILE A 41 29.53 3.30 7.74
CA ILE A 41 28.91 2.65 8.88
C ILE A 41 27.69 1.94 8.29
N GLU A 42 27.72 0.61 8.24
CA GLU A 42 26.63 -0.31 7.84
C GLU A 42 25.38 0.40 7.32
N GLY A 43 25.50 0.99 6.12
CA GLY A 43 24.38 1.58 5.42
C GLY A 43 23.83 2.93 5.89
N ASN A 44 24.52 3.82 6.62
CA ASN A 44 23.89 5.07 7.10
C ASN A 44 23.96 6.29 6.14
N SER A 45 24.58 6.16 4.96
CA SER A 45 24.72 7.24 3.97
C SER A 45 25.11 6.68 2.60
N GLN A 46 24.71 7.35 1.52
CA GLN A 46 25.23 7.12 0.17
C GLN A 46 26.56 7.83 -0.10
N LEU A 47 26.84 8.89 0.67
CA LEU A 47 28.12 9.60 0.62
C LEU A 47 29.09 8.91 1.59
N VAL A 48 30.16 8.32 1.05
CA VAL A 48 31.21 7.63 1.80
C VAL A 48 32.49 8.45 1.72
N SER A 49 33.09 8.75 2.86
CA SER A 49 34.40 9.39 2.99
C SER A 49 35.47 8.35 3.24
N PHE A 50 36.54 8.42 2.45
CA PHE A 50 37.68 7.52 2.54
C PHE A 50 38.88 8.19 3.22
N THR A 51 39.50 7.48 4.15
CA THR A 51 40.74 7.89 4.80
C THR A 51 41.89 7.02 4.31
N ASN A 52 42.81 7.62 3.55
CA ASN A 52 44.06 6.97 3.17
C ASN A 52 44.99 6.81 4.37
N LEU A 53 45.43 5.58 4.61
CA LEU A 53 46.35 5.17 5.69
C LEU A 53 47.71 4.74 5.15
N SER A 54 47.97 4.97 3.86
CA SER A 54 49.17 4.53 3.15
C SER A 54 50.42 5.20 3.69
N LYS A 55 51.52 4.46 3.68
CA LYS A 55 52.87 4.92 4.06
C LYS A 55 53.79 4.81 2.86
N ASN A 56 54.71 5.76 2.74
CA ASN A 56 55.69 5.82 1.64
C ASN A 56 55.07 5.89 0.24
N ALA A 57 53.84 6.40 0.10
CA ALA A 57 53.21 6.69 -1.19
C ALA A 57 53.14 8.21 -1.40
N THR A 58 53.45 8.67 -2.60
CA THR A 58 53.46 10.09 -3.00
C THR A 58 52.28 10.49 -3.86
N SER A 59 51.59 9.51 -4.48
CA SER A 59 50.35 9.73 -5.23
C SER A 59 49.42 8.52 -5.11
N PHE A 60 48.14 8.73 -5.42
CA PHE A 60 47.07 7.77 -5.15
C PHE A 60 46.11 7.73 -6.34
N GLN A 61 45.51 6.58 -6.56
CA GLN A 61 44.41 6.40 -7.49
C GLN A 61 43.35 5.52 -6.81
N TRP A 62 42.13 6.03 -6.77
CA TRP A 62 40.97 5.35 -6.21
C TRP A 62 40.05 4.91 -7.34
N ASP A 63 39.70 3.64 -7.35
CA ASP A 63 38.57 3.09 -8.10
C ASP A 63 37.49 2.71 -7.08
N PHE A 64 36.31 3.32 -7.21
CA PHE A 64 35.22 3.13 -6.26
C PHE A 64 34.39 1.87 -6.52
N GLY A 65 34.67 1.15 -7.62
CA GLY A 65 34.03 -0.13 -7.94
C GLY A 65 32.62 -0.04 -8.55
N ASP A 66 32.14 1.18 -8.83
CA ASP A 66 30.81 1.46 -9.40
C ASP A 66 30.86 1.94 -10.87
N GLY A 67 32.07 1.98 -11.45
CA GLY A 67 32.30 2.45 -12.82
C GLY A 67 32.40 3.97 -12.98
N SER A 68 32.42 4.72 -11.87
CA SER A 68 32.71 6.15 -11.88
C SER A 68 34.17 6.46 -12.23
N GLU A 69 34.48 7.73 -12.48
CA GLU A 69 35.85 8.17 -12.74
C GLU A 69 36.74 8.00 -11.50
N ASN A 70 37.99 7.60 -11.72
CA ASN A 70 38.95 7.46 -10.62
C ASN A 70 39.25 8.80 -9.94
N SER A 71 39.41 8.76 -8.62
CA SER A 71 39.91 9.92 -7.85
C SER A 71 41.41 9.82 -7.58
N TYR A 72 42.09 10.97 -7.52
CA TYR A 72 43.51 11.07 -7.17
C TYR A 72 43.73 11.86 -5.88
N GLU A 73 42.66 12.15 -5.15
CA GLU A 73 42.73 12.87 -3.90
C GLU A 73 43.30 11.99 -2.78
N LYS A 74 43.93 12.64 -1.79
CA LYS A 74 44.47 11.92 -0.65
C LYS A 74 43.36 11.33 0.23
N HIS A 75 42.25 12.04 0.41
CA HIS A 75 41.11 11.63 1.25
C HIS A 75 39.82 11.96 0.50
N PRO A 76 39.41 11.17 -0.51
CA PRO A 76 38.22 11.48 -1.30
C PRO A 76 36.94 11.16 -0.53
N SER A 77 35.84 11.78 -0.95
CA SER A 77 34.49 11.28 -0.69
C SER A 77 33.83 10.89 -2.01
N HIS A 78 32.97 9.89 -1.98
CA HIS A 78 32.26 9.38 -3.15
C HIS A 78 30.78 9.14 -2.85
N LEU A 79 29.92 9.49 -3.82
CA LEU A 79 28.47 9.29 -3.73
C LEU A 79 28.08 8.05 -4.55
N TYR A 80 27.57 7.03 -3.88
CA TYR A 80 27.06 5.81 -4.54
C TYR A 80 25.55 5.92 -4.79
N ASN A 81 25.13 5.70 -6.04
CA ASN A 81 23.72 5.60 -6.41
C ASN A 81 23.54 4.61 -7.58
N PRO A 82 22.86 3.45 -7.38
CA PRO A 82 22.15 3.03 -6.17
C PRO A 82 23.11 2.68 -5.01
N GLY A 83 22.56 2.38 -3.83
CA GLY A 83 23.31 1.68 -2.79
C GLY A 83 23.63 0.24 -3.18
N GLY A 84 24.56 -0.40 -2.47
CA GLY A 84 24.98 -1.76 -2.78
C GLY A 84 26.33 -2.14 -2.18
N VAL A 85 26.86 -3.27 -2.65
CA VAL A 85 28.18 -3.77 -2.26
C VAL A 85 29.18 -3.38 -3.35
N TYR A 86 30.24 -2.69 -2.96
CA TYR A 86 31.26 -2.17 -3.87
C TYR A 86 32.65 -2.64 -3.46
N MET A 87 33.47 -3.01 -4.45
CA MET A 87 34.87 -3.33 -4.24
C MET A 87 35.71 -2.08 -4.52
N VAL A 88 36.13 -1.40 -3.45
CA VAL A 88 36.94 -0.18 -3.58
C VAL A 88 38.41 -0.56 -3.64
N THR A 89 39.10 -0.06 -4.67
CA THR A 89 40.53 -0.27 -4.89
C THR A 89 41.29 1.02 -4.70
N LEU A 90 42.29 0.99 -3.82
CA LEU A 90 43.28 2.05 -3.68
C LEU A 90 44.61 1.55 -4.22
N THR A 91 45.15 2.29 -5.17
CA THR A 91 46.52 2.15 -5.67
C THR A 91 47.38 3.29 -5.14
N GLY A 92 48.50 2.95 -4.49
CA GLY A 92 49.49 3.92 -4.02
C GLY A 92 50.80 3.79 -4.78
N PHE A 93 51.36 4.93 -5.21
CA PHE A 93 52.57 5.00 -6.02
C PHE A 93 53.70 5.73 -5.28
N ASN A 94 54.95 5.30 -5.51
CA ASN A 94 56.17 6.00 -5.10
C ASN A 94 57.26 5.81 -6.16
N GLY A 95 57.40 6.79 -7.06
CA GLY A 95 58.18 6.62 -8.28
C GLY A 95 57.61 5.48 -9.13
N ASP A 96 58.46 4.55 -9.54
CA ASP A 96 58.07 3.38 -10.34
C ASP A 96 57.48 2.22 -9.51
N LYS A 97 57.39 2.37 -8.17
CA LYS A 97 56.84 1.35 -7.28
C LYS A 97 55.35 1.58 -7.03
N GLU A 98 54.57 0.50 -7.09
CA GLU A 98 53.13 0.49 -6.91
C GLU A 98 52.71 -0.63 -5.95
N THR A 99 51.74 -0.35 -5.09
CA THR A 99 51.03 -1.34 -4.27
C THR A 99 49.53 -1.09 -4.38
N VAL A 100 48.74 -2.17 -4.45
CA VAL A 100 47.28 -2.12 -4.61
C VAL A 100 46.61 -2.82 -3.44
N VAL A 101 45.55 -2.23 -2.89
CA VAL A 101 44.67 -2.85 -1.91
C VAL A 101 43.23 -2.67 -2.34
N SER A 102 42.44 -3.74 -2.23
CA SER A 102 40.99 -3.70 -2.43
C SER A 102 40.26 -4.09 -1.14
N LYS A 103 39.18 -3.38 -0.82
CA LYS A 103 38.27 -3.73 0.28
C LYS A 103 36.83 -3.63 -0.19
N GLU A 104 36.02 -4.59 0.22
CA GLU A 104 34.57 -4.54 0.05
C GLU A 104 33.98 -3.54 1.05
N ILE A 105 33.03 -2.73 0.59
CA ILE A 105 32.22 -1.85 1.42
C ILE A 105 30.74 -2.07 1.10
N MET A 106 29.87 -1.85 2.10
CA MET A 106 28.43 -1.89 1.94
C MET A 106 27.86 -0.48 2.09
N VAL A 107 27.13 -0.04 1.07
CA VAL A 107 26.52 1.30 1.00
C VAL A 107 25.01 1.19 1.02
N ALA A 108 24.40 2.11 1.75
CA ALA A 108 22.96 2.17 2.01
C ALA A 108 22.10 2.18 0.74
N GLY A 109 21.14 1.27 0.63
CA GLY A 109 20.04 1.43 -0.31
C GLY A 109 19.10 2.55 0.13
N ILE A 110 18.58 3.34 -0.83
CA ILE A 110 17.52 4.30 -0.55
C ILE A 110 16.25 3.51 -0.22
N PRO A 111 15.52 3.86 0.86
CA PRO A 111 14.20 3.30 1.09
C PRO A 111 13.29 3.54 -0.11
N VAL A 112 12.50 2.55 -0.49
CA VAL A 112 11.46 2.72 -1.51
C VAL A 112 10.14 2.37 -0.87
N ALA A 113 9.31 3.38 -0.60
CA ALA A 113 8.04 3.24 0.07
C ALA A 113 7.03 2.55 -0.86
N ASN A 114 6.42 1.47 -0.40
CA ASN A 114 5.34 0.81 -1.11
C ASN A 114 4.43 0.06 -0.15
N PHE A 115 3.15 -0.05 -0.49
CA PHE A 115 2.21 -0.87 0.27
C PHE A 115 1.03 -1.35 -0.57
N SER A 116 0.33 -2.33 -0.03
CA SER A 116 -0.99 -2.77 -0.51
C SER A 116 -2.00 -2.78 0.64
N TYR A 117 -3.28 -2.95 0.33
CA TYR A 117 -4.32 -3.13 1.33
C TYR A 117 -5.37 -4.14 0.87
N THR A 118 -6.06 -4.73 1.85
CA THR A 118 -7.25 -5.56 1.65
C THR A 118 -8.36 -5.11 2.58
N THR A 119 -9.62 -5.32 2.17
CA THR A 119 -10.80 -5.07 3.01
C THR A 119 -11.08 -6.28 3.89
N ASP A 120 -11.27 -6.08 5.18
CA ASP A 120 -11.81 -7.12 6.04
C ASP A 120 -13.32 -7.21 5.85
N VAL A 121 -13.81 -8.35 5.36
CA VAL A 121 -15.24 -8.58 5.11
C VAL A 121 -16.01 -8.97 6.37
N THR A 122 -15.31 -9.23 7.48
CA THR A 122 -15.89 -9.65 8.75
C THR A 122 -16.01 -8.50 9.75
N VAL A 123 -15.24 -7.43 9.56
CA VAL A 123 -15.25 -6.24 10.43
C VAL A 123 -15.56 -5.00 9.60
N LEU A 124 -16.65 -4.32 9.98
CA LEU A 124 -17.12 -3.13 9.29
C LEU A 124 -16.04 -2.04 9.26
N TYR A 125 -15.79 -1.49 8.06
CA TYR A 125 -14.86 -0.38 7.81
C TYR A 125 -13.40 -0.66 8.16
N GLN A 126 -12.99 -1.92 8.31
CA GLN A 126 -11.61 -2.29 8.59
C GLN A 126 -10.83 -2.65 7.32
N LEU A 127 -9.61 -2.11 7.23
CA LEU A 127 -8.61 -2.45 6.23
C LEU A 127 -7.41 -3.11 6.89
N ASN A 128 -6.79 -4.05 6.18
CA ASN A 128 -5.53 -4.68 6.53
C ASN A 128 -4.47 -4.19 5.53
N PHE A 129 -3.40 -3.57 6.02
CA PHE A 129 -2.31 -3.03 5.22
C PHE A 129 -1.11 -3.96 5.22
N GLU A 130 -0.46 -4.07 4.06
CA GLU A 130 0.78 -4.83 3.88
C GLU A 130 1.88 -3.88 3.39
N ASN A 131 2.96 -3.78 4.15
CA ASN A 131 4.15 -3.06 3.74
C ASN A 131 4.91 -3.85 2.66
N LEU A 132 5.20 -3.19 1.55
CA LEU A 132 5.99 -3.71 0.42
C LEU A 132 7.28 -2.90 0.21
N SER A 133 7.66 -2.08 1.19
CA SER A 133 8.78 -1.17 1.08
C SER A 133 10.13 -1.92 1.06
N GLN A 134 11.11 -1.35 0.37
CA GLN A 134 12.48 -1.88 0.31
C GLN A 134 13.43 -0.96 1.08
N ASN A 135 14.51 -1.53 1.64
CA ASN A 135 15.55 -0.81 2.40
C ASN A 135 14.98 0.09 3.53
N ALA A 136 13.91 -0.34 4.18
CA ALA A 136 13.24 0.38 5.26
C ALA A 136 13.46 -0.32 6.61
N ASP A 137 13.80 0.44 7.63
CA ASP A 137 14.02 -0.03 9.01
C ASP A 137 12.86 0.38 9.95
N SER A 138 12.07 1.38 9.55
CA SER A 138 10.94 1.90 10.31
C SER A 138 9.84 2.47 9.42
N PHE A 139 8.63 2.48 9.97
CA PHE A 139 7.38 2.79 9.27
C PHE A 139 6.59 3.81 10.07
N GLN A 140 5.98 4.76 9.37
CA GLN A 140 5.01 5.70 9.92
C GLN A 140 3.83 5.78 8.95
N TRP A 141 2.69 5.27 9.40
CA TRP A 141 1.43 5.31 8.70
C TRP A 141 0.60 6.51 9.16
N ASP A 142 -0.06 7.15 8.20
CA ASP A 142 -1.17 8.07 8.39
C ASP A 142 -2.35 7.54 7.56
N PHE A 143 -3.47 7.24 8.20
CA PHE A 143 -4.62 6.63 7.53
C PHE A 143 -5.51 7.66 6.81
N GLY A 144 -5.16 8.95 6.83
CA GLY A 144 -5.80 9.97 6.00
C GLY A 144 -7.16 10.48 6.52
N ASP A 145 -7.60 10.00 7.69
CA ASP A 145 -8.83 10.45 8.36
C ASP A 145 -8.59 11.56 9.41
N GLY A 146 -7.31 11.94 9.61
CA GLY A 146 -6.88 12.94 10.57
C GLY A 146 -6.82 12.45 12.03
N ALA A 147 -7.02 11.16 12.28
CA ALA A 147 -7.02 10.59 13.63
C ALA A 147 -6.05 9.40 13.77
N GLY A 148 -5.96 8.54 12.76
CA GLY A 148 -5.24 7.28 12.84
C GLY A 148 -3.81 7.35 12.36
N THR A 149 -2.86 6.89 13.18
CA THR A 149 -1.47 6.64 12.78
C THR A 149 -0.99 5.28 13.32
N SER A 150 0.07 4.74 12.74
CA SER A 150 0.71 3.52 13.23
C SER A 150 2.20 3.47 12.90
N THR A 151 2.98 2.75 13.71
CA THR A 151 4.38 2.41 13.42
C THR A 151 4.58 0.90 13.22
N VAL A 152 3.49 0.12 13.24
CA VAL A 152 3.52 -1.31 12.96
C VAL A 152 3.77 -1.51 11.47
N GLU A 153 4.61 -2.48 11.11
CA GLU A 153 4.96 -2.76 9.70
C GLU A 153 3.71 -3.09 8.86
N ASN A 154 2.85 -3.99 9.34
CA ASN A 154 1.61 -4.39 8.68
C ASN A 154 0.41 -4.10 9.59
N PRO A 155 -0.09 -2.85 9.63
CA PRO A 155 -1.16 -2.47 10.54
C PRO A 155 -2.53 -2.91 10.04
N THR A 156 -3.46 -3.06 10.97
CA THR A 156 -4.90 -3.09 10.68
C THR A 156 -5.52 -1.80 11.20
N TYR A 157 -6.46 -1.22 10.46
CA TYR A 157 -7.11 0.04 10.85
C TYR A 157 -8.59 0.05 10.48
N ALA A 158 -9.42 0.49 11.41
CA ALA A 158 -10.87 0.59 11.24
C ALA A 158 -11.30 2.06 11.23
N TYR A 159 -11.99 2.46 10.16
CA TYR A 159 -12.47 3.81 9.98
C TYR A 159 -13.84 4.02 10.62
N ALA A 160 -14.15 5.24 11.01
CA ALA A 160 -15.44 5.56 11.62
C ALA A 160 -16.60 5.55 10.61
N THR A 161 -16.33 5.92 9.37
CA THR A 161 -17.33 6.07 8.30
C THR A 161 -16.81 5.49 6.99
N ALA A 162 -17.73 5.11 6.12
CA ALA A 162 -17.40 4.87 4.71
C ALA A 162 -16.90 6.18 4.05
N GLY A 163 -16.05 6.03 3.05
CA GLY A 163 -15.42 7.15 2.34
C GLY A 163 -14.16 6.74 1.60
N THR A 164 -13.55 7.71 0.92
CA THR A 164 -12.22 7.57 0.32
C THR A 164 -11.23 8.33 1.19
N TYR A 165 -10.13 7.67 1.56
CA TYR A 165 -9.09 8.22 2.42
C TYR A 165 -7.73 8.09 1.73
N THR A 166 -6.90 9.12 1.79
CA THR A 166 -5.54 9.09 1.24
C THR A 166 -4.58 8.59 2.32
N VAL A 167 -4.25 7.31 2.28
CA VAL A 167 -3.31 6.69 3.24
C VAL A 167 -1.90 7.01 2.81
N THR A 168 -1.05 7.43 3.75
CA THR A 168 0.36 7.73 3.52
C THR A 168 1.23 6.82 4.37
N LEU A 169 2.23 6.20 3.73
CA LEU A 169 3.30 5.47 4.39
C LEU A 169 4.60 6.24 4.19
N VAL A 170 5.20 6.67 5.30
CA VAL A 170 6.58 7.17 5.33
C VAL A 170 7.47 6.05 5.87
N VAL A 171 8.53 5.74 5.14
CA VAL A 171 9.54 4.78 5.57
C VAL A 171 10.88 5.46 5.76
N GLN A 172 11.59 5.02 6.78
CA GLN A 172 12.95 5.43 7.04
C GLN A 172 13.85 4.22 7.10
N GLY A 173 14.97 4.30 6.41
CA GLY A 173 16.05 3.34 6.49
C GLY A 173 17.38 4.05 6.49
N ALA A 174 18.43 3.28 6.61
CA ALA A 174 19.77 3.84 6.78
C ALA A 174 20.23 4.70 5.55
N GLY A 175 19.65 4.50 4.36
CA GLY A 175 19.90 5.34 3.17
C GLY A 175 19.09 6.63 3.06
N GLY A 176 18.18 6.90 4.01
CA GLY A 176 17.36 8.11 4.04
C GLY A 176 15.89 7.85 4.37
N THR A 177 15.00 8.59 3.72
CA THR A 177 13.55 8.46 3.89
C THR A 177 12.86 8.49 2.54
N ASP A 178 11.78 7.75 2.40
CA ASP A 178 10.89 7.82 1.26
C ASP A 178 9.43 7.75 1.72
N SER A 179 8.50 8.15 0.87
CA SER A 179 7.07 8.14 1.19
C SER A 179 6.22 7.86 -0.02
N THR A 180 5.12 7.16 0.19
CA THR A 180 4.10 6.89 -0.83
C THR A 180 2.71 7.12 -0.27
N SER A 181 1.77 7.46 -1.14
CA SER A 181 0.36 7.64 -0.78
C SER A 181 -0.55 6.88 -1.74
N MET A 182 -1.62 6.30 -1.22
CA MET A 182 -2.64 5.59 -1.99
C MET A 182 -4.03 5.94 -1.47
N ASP A 183 -4.95 6.24 -2.39
CA ASP A 183 -6.36 6.36 -2.03
C ASP A 183 -6.95 4.98 -1.78
N VAL A 184 -7.55 4.80 -0.60
CA VAL A 184 -8.29 3.60 -0.22
C VAL A 184 -9.77 3.95 -0.12
N THR A 185 -10.63 3.08 -0.64
CA THR A 185 -12.08 3.30 -0.63
C THR A 185 -12.77 2.28 0.27
N ILE A 186 -13.59 2.80 1.17
CA ILE A 186 -14.44 2.03 2.08
C ILE A 186 -15.87 2.33 1.72
N THR A 187 -16.61 1.27 1.38
CA THR A 187 -18.03 1.39 1.03
C THR A 187 -18.90 1.12 2.25
N ALA A 188 -19.98 1.89 2.39
CA ALA A 188 -21.03 1.56 3.34
C ALA A 188 -21.69 0.24 2.92
N PRO A 189 -22.13 -0.61 3.86
CA PRO A 189 -22.99 -1.74 3.52
C PRO A 189 -24.23 -1.23 2.79
N GLN A 190 -24.65 -1.96 1.76
CA GLN A 190 -25.83 -1.66 0.97
C GLN A 190 -26.77 -2.88 0.99
N PRO A 191 -28.10 -2.67 0.93
CA PRO A 191 -29.01 -3.77 0.73
C PRO A 191 -28.77 -4.44 -0.62
N ASN A 192 -29.16 -5.71 -0.72
CA ASN A 192 -29.12 -6.44 -1.99
C ASN A 192 -30.22 -5.99 -2.98
N TYR A 193 -31.08 -5.05 -2.59
CA TYR A 193 -32.23 -4.59 -3.35
C TYR A 193 -32.23 -3.07 -3.44
N ASP A 194 -32.39 -2.54 -4.65
CA ASP A 194 -32.43 -1.09 -4.90
C ASP A 194 -33.81 -0.47 -4.57
N ALA A 195 -34.87 -1.30 -4.52
CA ALA A 195 -36.23 -0.86 -4.25
C ALA A 195 -37.10 -1.99 -3.68
N LEU A 196 -38.13 -1.60 -2.93
CA LEU A 196 -39.22 -2.46 -2.51
C LEU A 196 -40.55 -1.92 -3.05
N TYR A 197 -41.50 -2.80 -3.30
CA TYR A 197 -42.82 -2.44 -3.79
C TYR A 197 -43.90 -3.24 -3.07
N ILE A 198 -45.08 -2.64 -2.85
CA ILE A 198 -46.24 -3.35 -2.32
C ILE A 198 -47.21 -3.73 -3.43
N VAL A 199 -47.70 -4.97 -3.40
CA VAL A 199 -48.75 -5.48 -4.30
C VAL A 199 -49.77 -6.29 -3.53
N GLY A 200 -51.03 -6.21 -3.93
CA GLY A 200 -52.14 -6.90 -3.28
C GLY A 200 -53.41 -6.08 -3.27
N ASP A 201 -54.57 -6.73 -3.22
CA ASP A 201 -55.88 -6.07 -3.14
C ASP A 201 -56.14 -5.39 -1.78
N ALA A 202 -55.33 -5.68 -0.75
CA ALA A 202 -55.27 -4.88 0.47
C ALA A 202 -54.49 -3.56 0.30
N SER A 203 -53.73 -3.39 -0.78
CA SER A 203 -52.89 -2.21 -1.01
C SER A 203 -53.43 -1.34 -2.15
N PRO A 204 -53.06 -0.04 -2.19
CA PRO A 204 -53.43 0.83 -3.31
C PRO A 204 -52.95 0.34 -4.69
N SER A 205 -51.89 -0.47 -4.73
CA SER A 205 -51.33 -1.01 -5.98
C SER A 205 -52.18 -2.11 -6.61
N GLY A 206 -53.05 -2.77 -5.84
CA GLY A 206 -53.70 -4.01 -6.29
C GLY A 206 -52.68 -5.10 -6.69
N TRP A 207 -53.13 -6.14 -7.38
CA TRP A 207 -52.26 -7.19 -7.94
C TRP A 207 -51.59 -6.77 -9.27
N ASN A 208 -51.07 -5.53 -9.36
CA ASN A 208 -50.36 -5.02 -10.54
C ASN A 208 -48.85 -4.92 -10.29
N ILE A 209 -48.12 -5.97 -10.66
CA ILE A 209 -46.65 -6.04 -10.52
C ILE A 209 -45.90 -5.29 -11.64
N GLY A 210 -46.59 -4.86 -12.70
CA GLY A 210 -45.96 -4.15 -13.82
C GLY A 210 -45.68 -2.66 -13.56
N SER A 211 -46.34 -2.06 -12.56
CA SER A 211 -46.12 -0.68 -12.14
C SER A 211 -46.60 -0.46 -10.69
N PRO A 212 -46.07 -1.21 -9.70
CA PRO A 212 -46.47 -1.07 -8.31
C PRO A 212 -45.91 0.21 -7.68
N GLN A 213 -46.49 0.63 -6.55
CA GLN A 213 -45.97 1.75 -5.79
C GLN A 213 -44.72 1.33 -5.00
N ALA A 214 -43.68 2.16 -5.08
CA ALA A 214 -42.40 1.92 -4.42
C ALA A 214 -42.39 2.45 -2.98
N PHE A 215 -41.62 1.77 -2.13
CA PHE A 215 -41.20 2.30 -0.85
C PHE A 215 -40.16 3.41 -1.06
N THR A 216 -40.04 4.30 -0.08
CA THR A 216 -38.98 5.30 0.00
C THR A 216 -37.84 4.77 0.88
N GLN A 217 -36.64 4.64 0.32
CA GLN A 217 -35.44 4.29 1.09
C GLN A 217 -35.04 5.45 2.00
N SER A 218 -34.57 5.15 3.21
CA SER A 218 -34.11 6.14 4.17
C SER A 218 -32.76 6.75 3.76
N ASP A 219 -32.64 8.08 3.90
CA ASP A 219 -31.38 8.81 3.64
C ASP A 219 -30.30 8.55 4.72
N THR A 220 -30.70 7.97 5.85
CA THR A 220 -29.80 7.75 7.01
C THR A 220 -29.54 6.28 7.32
N ASP A 221 -30.40 5.36 6.85
CA ASP A 221 -30.20 3.92 6.93
C ASP A 221 -30.52 3.28 5.58
N ALA A 222 -29.49 2.86 4.84
CA ALA A 222 -29.65 2.27 3.51
C ALA A 222 -30.49 0.97 3.52
N PHE A 223 -30.67 0.30 4.65
CA PHE A 223 -31.47 -0.92 4.75
C PHE A 223 -32.93 -0.67 5.11
N GLU A 224 -33.30 0.57 5.46
CA GLU A 224 -34.65 0.94 5.87
C GLU A 224 -35.46 1.52 4.70
N PHE A 225 -36.65 0.96 4.51
CA PHE A 225 -37.61 1.36 3.48
C PHE A 225 -38.96 1.64 4.12
N THR A 226 -39.57 2.78 3.78
CA THR A 226 -40.87 3.20 4.34
C THR A 226 -41.91 3.38 3.26
N TYR A 227 -43.15 3.01 3.55
CA TYR A 227 -44.29 3.24 2.67
C TYR A 227 -45.54 3.56 3.49
N GLN A 228 -46.18 4.70 3.17
CA GLN A 228 -47.43 5.08 3.80
C GLN A 228 -48.61 4.75 2.88
N ALA A 229 -49.57 3.96 3.36
CA ALA A 229 -50.78 3.65 2.62
C ALA A 229 -51.98 3.34 3.50
N THR A 230 -53.16 3.60 2.95
CA THR A 230 -54.42 3.06 3.47
C THR A 230 -54.58 1.63 3.00
N LEU A 231 -54.57 0.69 3.94
CA LEU A 231 -54.81 -0.72 3.71
C LEU A 231 -56.28 -1.06 3.93
N THR A 232 -56.86 -1.82 3.01
CA THR A 232 -58.25 -2.29 3.05
C THR A 232 -58.32 -3.81 3.20
N PRO A 233 -59.48 -4.41 3.59
CA PRO A 233 -59.61 -5.85 3.73
C PRO A 233 -59.23 -6.58 2.44
N GLY A 234 -58.28 -7.51 2.54
CA GLY A 234 -57.62 -8.11 1.39
C GLY A 234 -56.31 -8.78 1.78
N GLU A 235 -55.44 -9.01 0.80
CA GLU A 235 -54.12 -9.62 0.94
C GLU A 235 -53.07 -8.78 0.23
N PHE A 236 -51.83 -8.83 0.72
CA PHE A 236 -50.70 -8.21 0.04
C PHE A 236 -49.37 -8.93 0.30
N LYS A 237 -48.37 -8.56 -0.50
CA LYS A 237 -46.96 -8.94 -0.42
C LYS A 237 -46.08 -7.75 -0.72
N ILE A 238 -44.80 -7.90 -0.46
CA ILE A 238 -43.77 -6.94 -0.88
C ILE A 238 -42.84 -7.63 -1.87
N SER A 239 -42.59 -7.01 -3.02
CA SER A 239 -41.60 -7.47 -3.99
C SER A 239 -40.35 -6.60 -3.95
N THR A 240 -39.21 -7.17 -4.34
CA THR A 240 -37.95 -6.43 -4.57
C THR A 240 -37.80 -5.99 -6.04
N PHE A 241 -38.82 -6.23 -6.85
CA PHE A 241 -38.82 -6.07 -8.29
C PHE A 241 -40.20 -5.63 -8.82
N GLN A 242 -40.22 -5.24 -10.09
CA GLN A 242 -41.42 -4.98 -10.90
C GLN A 242 -41.24 -5.68 -12.26
N GLY A 243 -42.33 -6.00 -12.95
CA GLY A 243 -42.27 -6.72 -14.23
C GLY A 243 -43.04 -8.03 -14.19
N ASP A 244 -42.35 -9.17 -14.31
CA ASP A 244 -42.97 -10.50 -14.29
C ASP A 244 -42.90 -11.13 -12.90
N TRP A 245 -43.90 -11.92 -12.53
CA TRP A 245 -44.14 -12.45 -11.18
C TRP A 245 -43.02 -13.33 -10.61
N CYS A 246 -42.12 -13.82 -11.46
CA CYS A 246 -41.03 -14.70 -11.07
C CYS A 246 -39.64 -14.04 -11.19
N ASP A 247 -39.56 -12.72 -11.43
CA ASP A 247 -38.30 -12.03 -11.79
C ASP A 247 -37.36 -11.74 -10.60
N GLY A 248 -37.81 -11.88 -9.36
CA GLY A 248 -36.98 -11.59 -8.21
C GLY A 248 -37.55 -12.09 -6.90
N ASP A 249 -37.08 -11.48 -5.81
CA ASP A 249 -37.40 -11.93 -4.47
C ASP A 249 -38.68 -11.27 -3.93
N TRP A 250 -39.42 -12.05 -3.15
CA TRP A 250 -40.61 -11.64 -2.42
C TRP A 250 -40.31 -11.63 -0.93
N LEU A 251 -40.73 -10.57 -0.25
CA LEU A 251 -40.82 -10.51 1.19
C LEU A 251 -42.25 -10.86 1.58
N ASN A 252 -42.41 -11.96 2.30
CA ASN A 252 -43.70 -12.54 2.69
C ASN A 252 -43.78 -12.69 4.21
N PRO A 253 -44.97 -12.80 4.80
CA PRO A 253 -45.06 -13.20 6.20
C PRO A 253 -44.56 -14.64 6.41
N PRO A 254 -44.07 -14.98 7.62
CA PRO A 254 -43.67 -16.34 7.97
C PRO A 254 -44.76 -17.39 7.73
N ASN A 255 -46.04 -17.05 7.96
CA ASN A 255 -47.17 -17.92 7.63
C ASN A 255 -48.19 -17.20 6.75
N ASN A 256 -48.86 -17.97 5.90
CA ASN A 256 -49.93 -17.42 5.08
C ASN A 256 -51.09 -16.93 5.95
N GLY A 257 -51.49 -15.68 5.75
CA GLY A 257 -52.59 -15.06 6.47
C GLY A 257 -52.19 -14.44 7.81
N ASP A 258 -50.90 -14.31 8.11
CA ASP A 258 -50.44 -13.52 9.25
C ASP A 258 -51.02 -12.10 9.17
N ASP A 259 -51.43 -11.57 10.32
CA ASP A 259 -51.95 -10.22 10.45
C ASP A 259 -50.80 -9.19 10.52
N LEU A 260 -51.14 -7.93 10.81
CA LEU A 260 -50.19 -6.81 10.86
C LEU A 260 -49.48 -6.68 12.21
N SER A 261 -49.54 -7.68 13.10
CA SER A 261 -48.92 -7.63 14.42
C SER A 261 -47.51 -8.25 14.46
N GLY A 262 -47.16 -9.06 13.47
CA GLY A 262 -45.83 -9.65 13.33
C GLY A 262 -44.76 -8.62 12.98
N ASN A 263 -43.50 -8.91 13.33
CA ASN A 263 -42.38 -7.99 13.16
C ASN A 263 -41.29 -8.47 12.19
N GLY A 264 -41.54 -9.55 11.43
CA GLY A 264 -40.55 -10.18 10.57
C GLY A 264 -41.16 -10.69 9.28
N PHE A 265 -40.30 -11.01 8.32
CA PHE A 265 -40.67 -11.58 7.03
C PHE A 265 -39.76 -12.75 6.68
N ILE A 266 -40.18 -13.56 5.71
CA ILE A 266 -39.34 -14.53 5.02
C ILE A 266 -39.11 -14.06 3.59
N THR A 267 -37.98 -14.46 3.02
CA THR A 267 -37.65 -14.19 1.62
C THR A 267 -37.87 -15.45 0.79
N THR A 268 -38.59 -15.34 -0.32
CA THR A 268 -38.75 -16.40 -1.33
C THR A 268 -38.33 -15.88 -2.70
N SER A 269 -37.78 -16.72 -3.57
CA SER A 269 -37.25 -16.28 -4.85
C SER A 269 -38.10 -16.73 -6.03
N GLY A 270 -38.40 -15.79 -6.93
CA GLY A 270 -39.23 -15.99 -8.10
C GLY A 270 -40.60 -16.55 -7.73
N CYS A 271 -40.96 -17.67 -8.34
CA CYS A 271 -42.21 -18.37 -8.09
C CYS A 271 -42.03 -19.64 -7.24
N GLU A 272 -40.86 -19.80 -6.60
CA GLU A 272 -40.55 -20.93 -5.73
C GLU A 272 -40.86 -20.60 -4.27
N GLY A 273 -41.22 -21.62 -3.50
CA GLY A 273 -41.49 -21.48 -2.06
C GLY A 273 -42.95 -21.15 -1.70
N PRO A 274 -43.23 -20.84 -0.43
CA PRO A 274 -44.59 -20.60 0.05
C PRO A 274 -45.16 -19.28 -0.46
N ASP A 275 -46.38 -19.32 -1.02
CA ASP A 275 -47.14 -18.15 -1.48
C ASP A 275 -47.84 -17.42 -0.30
N ASN A 276 -47.09 -17.14 0.76
CA ASN A 276 -47.62 -16.50 1.96
C ASN A 276 -47.96 -15.03 1.68
N LYS A 277 -49.11 -14.58 2.18
CA LYS A 277 -49.61 -13.20 2.05
C LYS A 277 -50.03 -12.66 3.41
N TRP A 278 -49.77 -11.38 3.67
CA TRP A 278 -50.34 -10.72 4.84
C TRP A 278 -51.84 -10.56 4.65
N LYS A 279 -52.62 -10.68 5.72
CA LYS A 279 -54.08 -10.51 5.68
C LYS A 279 -54.52 -9.24 6.40
N VAL A 280 -55.25 -8.40 5.68
CA VAL A 280 -55.98 -7.26 6.24
C VAL A 280 -57.45 -7.62 6.34
N THR A 281 -58.06 -7.30 7.47
CA THR A 281 -59.46 -7.55 7.81
C THR A 281 -60.14 -6.23 8.17
N SER A 282 -61.47 -6.22 8.28
CA SER A 282 -62.18 -5.02 8.74
C SER A 282 -61.85 -4.63 10.19
N GLY A 283 -61.19 -5.50 10.97
CA GLY A 283 -60.76 -5.20 12.33
C GLY A 283 -59.40 -4.49 12.41
N ASN A 284 -58.62 -4.49 11.34
CA ASN A 284 -57.27 -3.91 11.27
C ASN A 284 -56.99 -3.23 9.91
N GLU A 285 -58.05 -2.75 9.24
CA GLU A 285 -57.90 -1.82 8.11
C GLU A 285 -57.56 -0.42 8.64
N GLY A 286 -56.90 0.41 7.84
CA GLY A 286 -56.48 1.73 8.28
C GLY A 286 -55.33 2.30 7.47
N THR A 287 -54.87 3.49 7.86
CA THR A 287 -53.67 4.09 7.26
C THR A 287 -52.46 3.69 8.09
N TYR A 288 -51.47 3.07 7.43
CA TYR A 288 -50.27 2.58 8.06
C TYR A 288 -49.05 3.26 7.47
N VAL A 289 -48.04 3.48 8.32
CA VAL A 289 -46.65 3.57 7.88
C VAL A 289 -46.06 2.16 8.00
N ILE A 290 -45.63 1.60 6.88
CA ILE A 290 -44.98 0.30 6.79
C ILE A 290 -43.48 0.54 6.71
N THR A 291 -42.73 0.00 7.67
CA THR A 291 -41.28 0.13 7.72
C THR A 291 -40.65 -1.25 7.57
N VAL A 292 -39.80 -1.43 6.57
CA VAL A 292 -39.03 -2.67 6.33
C VAL A 292 -37.56 -2.37 6.58
N ASN A 293 -36.89 -3.16 7.42
CA ASN A 293 -35.44 -3.13 7.55
C ASN A 293 -34.83 -4.44 7.04
N LEU A 294 -34.11 -4.36 5.93
CA LEU A 294 -33.54 -5.53 5.25
C LEU A 294 -32.36 -6.15 6.03
N SER A 295 -31.62 -5.38 6.82
CA SER A 295 -30.49 -5.90 7.61
C SER A 295 -30.95 -6.64 8.87
N ALA A 296 -32.05 -6.17 9.48
CA ALA A 296 -32.64 -6.77 10.66
C ALA A 296 -33.68 -7.86 10.34
N GLU A 297 -34.05 -8.01 9.06
CA GLU A 297 -35.13 -8.89 8.58
C GLU A 297 -36.48 -8.59 9.26
N THR A 298 -36.76 -7.31 9.51
CA THR A 298 -37.97 -6.86 10.19
C THR A 298 -38.93 -6.07 9.30
N ILE A 299 -40.22 -6.16 9.62
CA ILE A 299 -41.28 -5.33 9.05
C ILE A 299 -42.19 -4.86 10.18
N VAL A 300 -42.56 -3.58 10.19
CA VAL A 300 -43.42 -2.98 11.22
C VAL A 300 -44.57 -2.24 10.54
N PHE A 301 -45.77 -2.38 11.10
CA PHE A 301 -46.99 -1.71 10.65
C PHE A 301 -47.48 -0.74 11.72
N GLU A 302 -47.28 0.56 11.53
CA GLU A 302 -47.69 1.60 12.48
C GLU A 302 -48.95 2.31 12.02
N LEU A 303 -50.07 2.05 12.71
CA LEU A 303 -51.35 2.72 12.46
C LEU A 303 -51.23 4.22 12.75
N GLN A 304 -51.69 5.05 11.81
CA GLN A 304 -51.72 6.51 11.88
C GLN A 304 -53.06 7.07 12.32
#